data_AF-A0A1T4P8R9-F1
#
_entry.id   AF-A0A1T4P8R9-F1
#
_cell.length_a   1.000
_cell.length_b   1.000
_cell.length_c   1.000
_cell.angle_alpha   90.00
_cell.angle_beta   90.00
_cell.angle_gamma   90.00
#
_symmetry.space_group_name_H-M   'P 1'
#
loop_
_entity.id
_entity.type
_entity.pdbx_description
1 polymer ?
#
loop_
_entity_poly.entity_id
_entity_poly.type
_entity_poly.pdbx_seq_one_letter_code
_entity_poly.pdbx_strand_id
1 'polypeptide(L)'
;MAFIYQDEVIMSEATFPSYNQLASDLQSASLGINPAELHGLLAGMLTGGLSVDDSSWQPLIFDYTNDGMGWPTQALEQAKQLFLATHRELVSRDFKLTLLVPVNHDGEALFQFADGVVDWVNHFISGLGLAAVHLTGASAEAKEALQDLEEIAKLAIDEDDDLQQQALLLEQVIEHIKACVFTLHIEFSKPEPVTKPIIH
;
A
#
# COMPACT_ATOMS: atom_id res chain seq x y z
N MET A 1 -40.43 14.30 19.59
CA MET A 1 -39.07 14.38 20.18
C MET A 1 -38.14 13.83 19.11
N ALA A 2 -37.60 14.73 18.28
CA ALA A 2 -36.89 14.37 17.07
C ALA A 2 -35.44 13.97 17.40
N PHE A 3 -34.97 12.96 16.64
CA PHE A 3 -33.59 12.68 16.29
C PHE A 3 -32.79 13.99 16.12
N ILE A 4 -31.52 14.07 16.49
CA ILE A 4 -30.38 13.76 15.61
C ILE A 4 -29.15 13.61 16.53
N TYR A 5 -28.49 12.45 16.50
CA TYR A 5 -27.09 12.36 16.93
C TYR A 5 -26.27 13.04 15.84
N GLN A 6 -25.75 14.22 16.16
CA GLN A 6 -24.64 14.83 15.43
C GLN A 6 -23.40 14.02 15.76
N ASP A 7 -22.85 13.33 14.76
CA ASP A 7 -21.42 13.07 14.58
C ASP A 7 -21.22 12.57 13.13
N GLU A 8 -21.70 13.35 12.16
CA GLU A 8 -21.12 13.34 10.82
C GLU A 8 -19.83 14.16 10.92
N VAL A 9 -18.75 13.51 11.36
CA VAL A 9 -17.41 13.99 11.03
C VAL A 9 -17.35 13.99 9.51
N ILE A 10 -17.23 15.19 8.93
CA ILE A 10 -16.90 15.38 7.52
C ILE A 10 -15.48 14.84 7.34
N MET A 11 -15.35 13.52 7.21
CA MET A 11 -14.20 12.92 6.56
C MET A 11 -14.33 13.33 5.10
N SER A 12 -13.57 14.35 4.70
CA SER A 12 -13.34 14.64 3.28
C SER A 12 -13.10 13.31 2.56
N GLU A 13 -13.79 13.05 1.46
CA GLU A 13 -13.53 11.86 0.65
C GLU A 13 -12.03 11.86 0.31
N ALA A 14 -11.22 11.07 1.03
CA ALA A 14 -9.80 10.99 0.78
C ALA A 14 -9.64 10.30 -0.58
N THR A 15 -9.53 11.07 -1.65
CA THR A 15 -9.31 10.56 -3.00
C THR A 15 -7.83 10.27 -3.18
N PHE A 16 -7.48 9.30 -4.04
CA PHE A 16 -6.08 9.07 -4.38
C PHE A 16 -5.50 10.33 -5.05
N PRO A 17 -4.26 10.71 -4.71
CA PRO A 17 -3.56 11.78 -5.42
C PRO A 17 -3.27 11.34 -6.87
N SER A 18 -3.05 12.32 -7.75
CA SER A 18 -2.57 12.04 -9.10
C SER A 18 -1.14 11.51 -9.04
N TYR A 19 -0.84 10.41 -9.76
CA TYR A 19 0.50 9.85 -9.85
C TYR A 19 1.56 10.91 -10.21
N ASN A 20 1.32 11.66 -11.29
CA ASN A 20 2.26 12.66 -11.79
C ASN A 20 2.46 13.83 -10.82
N GLN A 21 1.39 14.28 -10.14
CA GLN A 21 1.51 15.34 -9.15
C GLN A 21 2.32 14.87 -7.93
N LEU A 22 2.03 13.67 -7.43
CA LEU A 22 2.76 13.09 -6.30
C LEU A 22 4.24 12.86 -6.67
N ALA A 23 4.53 12.38 -7.88
CA ALA A 23 5.91 12.22 -8.36
C ALA A 23 6.65 13.56 -8.36
N SER A 24 6.02 14.63 -8.85
CA SER A 24 6.59 15.98 -8.86
C SER A 24 6.85 16.52 -7.45
N ASP A 25 5.93 16.27 -6.51
CA ASP A 25 6.04 16.73 -5.13
C ASP A 25 7.15 15.99 -4.37
N LEU A 26 7.25 14.67 -4.54
CA LEU A 26 8.32 13.85 -3.96
C LEU A 26 9.70 14.25 -4.50
N GLN A 27 9.80 14.47 -5.81
CA GLN A 27 11.04 14.94 -6.44
C GLN A 27 11.43 16.33 -5.96
N SER A 28 10.48 17.27 -5.85
CA SER A 28 10.75 18.62 -5.33
C SER A 28 11.20 18.62 -3.88
N ALA A 29 10.74 17.63 -3.10
CA ALA A 29 11.18 17.38 -1.74
C ALA A 29 12.53 16.66 -1.64
N SER A 30 13.17 16.31 -2.77
CA SER A 30 14.42 15.52 -2.84
C SER A 30 14.32 14.16 -2.15
N LEU A 31 13.13 13.55 -2.15
CA LEU A 31 12.88 12.23 -1.59
C LEU A 31 13.20 11.15 -2.63
N GLY A 32 13.97 10.14 -2.23
CA GLY A 32 14.38 9.03 -3.10
C GLY A 32 13.32 7.95 -3.29
N ILE A 33 12.03 8.33 -3.32
CA ILE A 33 10.90 7.42 -3.45
C ILE A 33 9.90 7.94 -4.49
N ASN A 34 9.33 7.04 -5.28
CA ASN A 34 8.31 7.32 -6.27
C ASN A 34 6.88 7.01 -5.73
N PRO A 35 5.81 7.41 -6.43
CA PRO A 35 4.44 7.19 -5.95
C PRO A 35 4.04 5.71 -5.78
N ALA A 36 4.55 4.81 -6.63
CA ALA A 36 4.26 3.38 -6.55
C ALA A 36 4.93 2.76 -5.31
N GLU A 37 6.21 3.09 -5.12
CA GLU A 37 6.97 2.70 -3.94
C GLU A 37 6.31 3.22 -2.65
N LEU A 38 5.96 4.52 -2.60
CA LEU A 38 5.29 5.11 -1.43
C LEU A 38 3.94 4.45 -1.16
N HIS A 39 3.13 4.22 -2.20
CA HIS A 39 1.84 3.58 -2.03
C HIS A 39 1.96 2.14 -1.54
N GLY A 40 2.90 1.37 -2.10
CA GLY A 40 3.20 0.01 -1.64
C GLY A 40 3.59 0.01 -0.17
N LEU A 41 4.55 0.87 0.21
CA LEU A 41 5.04 1.00 1.58
C LEU A 41 3.91 1.28 2.58
N LEU A 42 3.07 2.27 2.29
CA LEU A 42 1.93 2.65 3.13
C LEU A 42 0.88 1.52 3.21
N ALA A 43 0.58 0.87 2.09
CA ALA A 43 -0.33 -0.28 2.05
C ALA A 43 0.20 -1.46 2.87
N GLY A 44 1.50 -1.75 2.81
CA GLY A 44 2.16 -2.78 3.61
C GLY A 44 2.07 -2.49 5.11
N MET A 45 2.33 -1.24 5.51
CA MET A 45 2.21 -0.80 6.89
C MET A 45 0.77 -0.96 7.41
N LEU A 46 -0.23 -0.50 6.65
CA LEU A 46 -1.65 -0.66 6.98
C LEU A 46 -2.07 -2.13 7.07
N THR A 47 -1.60 -2.96 6.13
CA THR A 47 -1.81 -4.41 6.17
C THR A 47 -1.25 -5.01 7.45
N GLY A 48 -0.09 -4.53 7.91
CA GLY A 48 0.53 -4.96 9.16
C GLY A 48 -0.10 -4.40 10.44
N GLY A 49 -1.21 -3.66 10.35
CA GLY A 49 -1.99 -3.21 11.51
C GLY A 49 -1.62 -1.84 12.05
N LEU A 50 -0.88 -1.02 11.28
CA LEU A 50 -0.64 0.37 11.67
C LEU A 50 -1.95 1.16 11.74
N SER A 51 -2.09 1.97 12.80
CA SER A 51 -3.28 2.78 13.01
C SER A 51 -3.31 4.02 12.13
N VAL A 52 -4.51 4.40 11.68
CA VAL A 52 -4.75 5.69 11.01
C VAL A 52 -5.06 6.84 11.98
N ASP A 53 -5.30 6.52 13.25
CA ASP A 53 -5.70 7.50 14.27
C ASP A 53 -4.52 8.27 14.88
N ASP A 54 -3.29 7.88 14.56
CA ASP A 54 -2.07 8.54 15.01
C ASP A 54 -1.08 8.78 13.85
N SER A 55 0.11 9.29 14.20
CA SER A 55 1.18 9.61 13.24
C SER A 55 2.35 8.61 13.31
N SER A 56 2.12 7.40 13.83
CA SER A 56 3.16 6.36 13.96
C SER A 56 3.77 5.92 12.63
N TRP A 57 3.02 6.08 11.53
CA TRP A 57 3.52 5.84 10.16
C TRP A 57 4.61 6.83 9.73
N GLN A 58 4.60 8.07 10.25
CA GLN A 58 5.50 9.12 9.78
C GLN A 58 6.98 8.85 10.12
N PRO A 59 7.36 8.52 11.36
CA PRO A 59 8.74 8.15 11.67
C PRO A 59 9.25 6.99 10.81
N LEU A 60 8.41 5.98 10.55
CA LEU A 60 8.80 4.83 9.72
C LEU A 60 9.13 5.25 8.28
N ILE A 61 8.32 6.11 7.66
CA ILE A 61 8.64 6.59 6.31
C ILE A 61 9.88 7.50 6.31
N PHE A 62 10.09 8.30 7.36
CA PHE A 62 11.26 9.18 7.47
C PHE A 62 12.55 8.36 7.57
N ASP A 63 12.55 7.34 8.42
CA ASP A 63 13.67 6.43 8.58
C ASP A 63 13.94 5.65 7.28
N TYR A 64 12.88 5.20 6.60
CA TYR A 64 13.02 4.41 5.37
C TYR A 64 13.50 5.22 4.16
N THR A 65 13.14 6.51 4.07
CA THR A 65 13.34 7.31 2.83
C THR A 65 14.27 8.51 2.96
N ASN A 66 14.59 8.94 4.18
CA ASN A 66 15.23 10.24 4.41
C ASN A 66 16.11 10.28 5.67
N ASP A 67 16.74 9.15 6.04
CA ASP A 67 17.64 9.02 7.20
C ASP A 67 17.04 9.57 8.52
N GLY A 68 15.73 9.39 8.70
CA GLY A 68 14.98 9.86 9.88
C GLY A 68 14.65 11.36 9.89
N MET A 69 15.05 12.10 8.85
CA MET A 69 14.68 13.50 8.69
C MET A 69 13.23 13.63 8.22
N GLY A 70 12.47 14.51 8.87
CA GLY A 70 11.07 14.77 8.51
C GLY A 70 10.90 15.29 7.08
N TRP A 71 9.81 14.89 6.43
CA TRP A 71 9.47 15.35 5.09
C TRP A 71 8.94 16.80 5.08
N PRO A 72 9.10 17.54 3.97
CA PRO A 72 8.42 18.81 3.76
C PRO A 72 6.89 18.67 3.86
N THR A 73 6.22 19.71 4.38
CA THR A 73 4.78 19.67 4.68
C THR A 73 3.91 19.26 3.49
N GLN A 74 4.21 19.72 2.28
CA GLN A 74 3.42 19.38 1.09
C GLN A 74 3.48 17.88 0.76
N ALA A 75 4.69 17.30 0.72
CA ALA A 75 4.87 15.87 0.45
C ALA A 75 4.24 15.01 1.55
N LEU A 76 4.37 15.44 2.81
CA LEU A 76 3.76 14.74 3.94
C LEU A 76 2.23 14.74 3.89
N GLU A 77 1.60 15.85 3.50
CA GLU A 77 0.14 15.94 3.36
C GLU A 77 -0.36 15.04 2.22
N GLN A 78 0.36 14.99 1.09
CA GLN A 78 0.03 14.05 0.00
C GLN A 78 0.17 12.59 0.44
N ALA A 79 1.23 12.25 1.18
CA ALA A 79 1.42 10.91 1.74
C ALA A 79 0.31 10.55 2.73
N LYS A 80 -0.13 11.51 3.55
CA LYS A 80 -1.27 11.32 4.48
C LYS A 80 -2.58 11.09 3.73
N GLN A 81 -2.84 11.85 2.68
CA GLN A 81 -4.02 11.67 1.83
C GLN A 81 -4.03 10.27 1.20
N LEU A 82 -2.88 9.83 0.67
CA LEU A 82 -2.70 8.49 0.12
C LEU A 82 -2.95 7.41 1.18
N PHE A 83 -2.32 7.53 2.35
CA PHE A 83 -2.48 6.59 3.47
C PHE A 83 -3.95 6.42 3.89
N LEU A 84 -4.69 7.51 4.03
CA LEU A 84 -6.12 7.47 4.40
C LEU A 84 -6.99 6.88 3.28
N ALA A 85 -6.70 7.19 2.02
CA ALA A 85 -7.40 6.63 0.87
C ALA A 85 -7.19 5.10 0.77
N THR A 86 -5.96 4.64 0.95
CA THR A 86 -5.58 3.21 0.96
C THR A 86 -6.24 2.47 2.12
N HIS A 87 -6.21 3.03 3.34
CA HIS A 87 -6.88 2.42 4.49
C HIS A 87 -8.37 2.22 4.23
N ARG A 88 -9.05 3.23 3.65
CA ARG A 88 -10.48 3.15 3.31
C ARG A 88 -10.77 2.01 2.34
N GLU A 89 -9.90 1.79 1.36
CA GLU A 89 -10.01 0.67 0.41
C GLU A 89 -9.81 -0.68 1.09
N LEU A 90 -8.78 -0.82 1.95
CA LEU A 90 -8.48 -2.05 2.67
C LEU A 90 -9.60 -2.50 3.63
N VAL A 91 -10.29 -1.56 4.29
CA VAL A 91 -11.41 -1.86 5.20
C VAL A 91 -12.78 -1.89 4.51
N SER A 92 -12.83 -1.58 3.21
CA SER A 92 -14.08 -1.59 2.45
C SER A 92 -14.62 -3.00 2.25
N ARG A 93 -15.95 -3.14 2.16
CA ARG A 93 -16.59 -4.43 1.88
C ARG A 93 -16.56 -4.82 0.40
N ASP A 94 -16.16 -3.88 -0.45
CA ASP A 94 -16.17 -4.06 -1.91
C ASP A 94 -14.87 -4.71 -2.41
N PHE A 95 -13.92 -5.00 -1.51
CA PHE A 95 -12.62 -5.61 -1.82
C PHE A 95 -11.92 -4.92 -3.00
N LYS A 96 -12.05 -3.59 -3.05
CA LYS A 96 -11.41 -2.76 -4.06
C LYS A 96 -10.08 -2.27 -3.51
N LEU A 97 -8.99 -2.64 -4.18
CA LEU A 97 -7.67 -2.07 -3.97
C LEU A 97 -7.18 -1.47 -5.28
N THR A 98 -6.79 -0.21 -5.23
CA THR A 98 -6.16 0.53 -6.32
C THR A 98 -4.65 0.41 -6.18
N LEU A 99 -3.92 0.08 -7.25
CA LEU A 99 -2.45 0.20 -7.28
C LEU A 99 -2.10 1.54 -7.92
N LEU A 100 -1.47 2.45 -7.17
CA LEU A 100 -0.99 3.74 -7.67
C LEU A 100 0.34 3.54 -8.43
N VAL A 101 0.24 3.21 -9.71
CA VAL A 101 1.39 2.94 -10.61
C VAL A 101 1.34 3.83 -11.85
N PRO A 102 2.44 4.02 -12.59
CA PRO A 102 2.42 4.77 -13.84
C PRO A 102 1.43 4.14 -14.83
N VAL A 103 0.51 4.94 -15.38
CA VAL A 103 -0.34 4.51 -16.50
C VAL A 103 -0.01 5.37 -17.71
N ASN A 104 0.74 4.81 -18.64
CA ASN A 104 1.02 5.43 -19.94
C ASN A 104 0.36 4.62 -21.06
N HIS A 105 0.11 5.27 -22.19
CA HIS A 105 -0.60 4.70 -23.35
C HIS A 105 0.28 4.56 -24.60
N ASP A 106 1.61 4.58 -24.45
CA ASP A 106 2.58 4.41 -25.54
C ASP A 106 3.30 3.04 -25.47
N GLY A 107 4.18 2.75 -26.42
CA GLY A 107 4.83 1.43 -26.55
C GLY A 107 5.81 1.09 -25.41
N GLU A 108 6.47 2.09 -24.81
CA GLU A 108 7.32 1.92 -23.62
C GLU A 108 6.50 1.82 -22.31
N ALA A 109 5.20 2.12 -22.37
CA ALA A 109 4.33 2.12 -21.21
C ALA A 109 4.26 0.77 -20.50
N LEU A 110 4.34 -0.35 -21.23
CA LEU A 110 4.24 -1.67 -20.60
C LEU A 110 5.41 -1.94 -19.65
N PHE A 111 6.63 -1.60 -20.06
CA PHE A 111 7.82 -1.78 -19.22
C PHE A 111 7.74 -0.90 -17.97
N GLN A 112 7.43 0.40 -18.13
CA GLN A 112 7.27 1.32 -17.01
C GLN A 112 6.12 0.92 -16.07
N PHE A 113 5.04 0.39 -16.62
CA PHE A 113 3.90 -0.10 -15.85
C PHE A 113 4.25 -1.36 -15.06
N ALA A 114 4.94 -2.32 -15.68
CA ALA A 114 5.43 -3.53 -15.00
C ALA A 114 6.43 -3.18 -13.90
N ASP A 115 7.40 -2.30 -14.17
CA ASP A 115 8.35 -1.81 -13.18
C ASP A 115 7.62 -1.14 -12.01
N GLY A 116 6.63 -0.29 -12.29
CA GLY A 116 5.81 0.33 -11.25
C GLY A 116 5.02 -0.68 -10.39
N VAL A 117 4.53 -1.77 -10.99
CA VAL A 117 3.88 -2.87 -10.25
C VAL A 117 4.88 -3.60 -9.36
N VAL A 118 6.08 -3.89 -9.88
CA VAL A 118 7.16 -4.55 -9.13
C VAL A 118 7.64 -3.67 -7.98
N ASP A 119 7.85 -2.37 -8.22
CA ASP A 119 8.19 -1.36 -7.20
C ASP A 119 7.15 -1.32 -6.09
N TRP A 120 5.86 -1.32 -6.46
CA TRP A 120 4.75 -1.34 -5.52
C TRP A 120 4.79 -2.58 -4.64
N VAL A 121 4.98 -3.77 -5.22
CA VAL A 121 5.03 -5.04 -4.46
C VAL A 121 6.25 -5.10 -3.53
N ASN A 122 7.44 -4.72 -4.02
CA ASN A 122 8.66 -4.66 -3.20
C ASN A 122 8.49 -3.76 -1.98
N HIS A 123 7.88 -2.60 -2.18
CA HIS A 123 7.64 -1.66 -1.08
C HIS A 123 6.49 -2.07 -0.17
N PHE A 124 5.48 -2.77 -0.69
CA PHE A 124 4.47 -3.43 0.14
C PHE A 124 5.09 -4.44 1.10
N ILE A 125 5.96 -5.31 0.61
CA ILE A 125 6.69 -6.28 1.46
C ILE A 125 7.53 -5.55 2.51
N SER A 126 8.23 -4.48 2.11
CA SER A 126 9.03 -3.65 3.02
C SER A 126 8.16 -2.99 4.11
N GLY A 127 7.00 -2.44 3.73
CA GLY A 127 6.05 -1.81 4.64
C GLY A 127 5.45 -2.79 5.65
N LEU A 128 5.14 -4.01 5.20
CA LEU A 128 4.70 -5.09 6.07
C LEU A 128 5.77 -5.46 7.11
N GLY A 129 7.04 -5.50 6.69
CA GLY A 129 8.18 -5.71 7.59
C GLY A 129 8.36 -4.58 8.62
N LEU A 130 8.18 -3.33 8.22
CA LEU A 130 8.27 -2.16 9.11
C LEU A 130 7.17 -2.12 10.17
N ALA A 131 5.98 -2.65 9.87
CA ALA A 131 4.89 -2.79 10.85
C ALA A 131 5.16 -3.86 11.93
N ALA A 132 6.35 -4.50 11.92
CA ALA A 132 6.79 -5.49 12.89
C ALA A 132 5.85 -6.70 13.02
N VAL A 133 5.26 -7.12 11.89
CA VAL A 133 4.38 -8.28 11.82
C VAL A 133 5.14 -9.56 12.15
N HIS A 134 4.60 -10.37 13.07
CA HIS A 134 5.20 -11.64 13.48
C HIS A 134 4.81 -12.78 12.53
N LEU A 135 5.55 -12.94 11.44
CA LEU A 135 5.33 -14.00 10.43
C LEU A 135 5.42 -15.43 10.99
N THR A 136 6.12 -15.63 12.11
CA THR A 136 6.29 -16.96 12.74
C THR A 136 4.97 -17.61 13.14
N GLY A 137 3.92 -16.83 13.41
CA GLY A 137 2.58 -17.31 13.74
C GLY A 137 1.56 -17.28 12.60
N ALA A 138 1.94 -16.78 11.42
CA ALA A 138 1.01 -16.62 10.31
C ALA A 138 0.50 -17.96 9.77
N SER A 139 -0.74 -17.97 9.31
CA SER A 139 -1.41 -19.07 8.59
C SER A 139 -0.64 -19.51 7.34
N ALA A 140 -0.98 -20.70 6.83
CA ALA A 140 -0.37 -21.21 5.60
C ALA A 140 -0.74 -20.32 4.40
N GLU A 141 -1.99 -19.86 4.37
CA GLU A 141 -2.54 -18.99 3.33
C GLU A 141 -1.84 -17.61 3.34
N ALA A 142 -1.57 -17.04 4.51
CA ALA A 142 -0.82 -15.79 4.60
C ALA A 142 0.64 -15.96 4.15
N LYS A 143 1.27 -17.10 4.46
CA LYS A 143 2.65 -17.41 4.01
C LYS A 143 2.72 -17.62 2.51
N GLU A 144 1.74 -18.31 1.93
CA GLU A 144 1.61 -18.50 0.48
C GLU A 144 1.39 -17.16 -0.23
N ALA A 145 0.46 -16.33 0.26
CA ALA A 145 0.24 -14.99 -0.28
C ALA A 145 1.50 -14.11 -0.25
N LEU A 146 2.29 -14.17 0.84
CA LEU A 146 3.56 -13.45 0.91
C LEU A 146 4.59 -14.01 -0.10
N GLN A 147 4.70 -15.33 -0.21
CA GLN A 147 5.61 -15.98 -1.15
C GLN A 147 5.26 -15.63 -2.60
N ASP A 148 3.97 -15.59 -2.95
CA ASP A 148 3.52 -15.20 -4.28
C ASP A 148 3.92 -13.74 -4.60
N LEU A 149 3.77 -12.83 -3.64
CA LEU A 149 4.24 -11.45 -3.78
C LEU A 149 5.76 -11.37 -3.93
N GLU A 150 6.52 -12.19 -3.21
CA GLU A 150 7.98 -12.27 -3.36
C GLU A 150 8.41 -12.78 -4.75
N GLU A 151 7.64 -13.68 -5.37
CA GLU A 151 7.89 -14.10 -6.76
C GLU A 151 7.50 -13.02 -7.77
N ILE A 152 6.37 -12.35 -7.57
CA ILE A 152 5.93 -11.23 -8.42
C ILE A 152 6.93 -10.06 -8.36
N ALA A 153 7.56 -9.83 -7.21
CA ALA A 153 8.60 -8.81 -7.04
C ALA A 153 9.84 -9.02 -7.93
N LYS A 154 9.94 -10.17 -8.62
CA LYS A 154 11.02 -10.50 -9.58
C LYS A 154 10.53 -10.49 -11.03
N LEU A 155 9.27 -10.13 -11.28
CA LEU A 155 8.68 -10.10 -12.61
C LEU A 155 9.43 -9.09 -13.50
N ALA A 156 9.63 -9.47 -14.76
CA ALA A 156 10.15 -8.59 -15.80
C ALA A 156 9.41 -8.88 -17.10
N ILE A 157 9.20 -7.84 -17.91
CA ILE A 157 8.65 -7.97 -19.26
C ILE A 157 9.78 -8.35 -20.21
N ASP A 158 9.57 -9.38 -21.03
CA ASP A 158 10.51 -9.78 -22.07
C ASP A 158 10.20 -9.02 -23.37
N GLU A 159 11.16 -8.23 -23.85
CA GLU A 159 11.01 -7.42 -25.07
C GLU A 159 10.95 -8.26 -26.36
N ASP A 160 11.44 -9.50 -26.32
CA ASP A 160 11.47 -10.41 -27.47
C ASP A 160 10.17 -11.24 -27.61
N ASP A 161 9.28 -11.20 -26.61
CA ASP A 161 8.01 -11.94 -26.55
C ASP A 161 6.79 -11.09 -26.96
N ASP A 162 5.60 -11.70 -26.99
CA ASP A 162 4.35 -11.00 -27.32
C ASP A 162 3.93 -10.01 -26.21
N LEU A 163 4.24 -8.73 -26.42
CA LEU A 163 3.92 -7.65 -25.49
C LEU A 163 2.42 -7.49 -25.23
N GLN A 164 1.54 -7.80 -26.19
CA GLN A 164 0.09 -7.71 -25.96
C GLN A 164 -0.39 -8.81 -25.04
N GLN A 165 0.14 -10.02 -25.21
CA GLN A 165 -0.13 -11.14 -24.32
C GLN A 165 0.42 -10.85 -22.90
N GLN A 166 1.64 -10.33 -22.80
CA GLN A 166 2.24 -9.97 -21.50
C GLN A 166 1.47 -8.87 -20.78
N ALA A 167 0.95 -7.87 -21.50
CA ALA A 167 0.08 -6.84 -20.93
C ALA A 167 -1.19 -7.45 -20.30
N LEU A 168 -1.85 -8.37 -21.01
CA LEU A 168 -3.05 -9.05 -20.49
C LEU A 168 -2.72 -9.94 -19.27
N LEU A 169 -1.57 -10.61 -19.26
CA LEU A 169 -1.11 -11.39 -18.12
C LEU A 169 -0.81 -10.49 -16.91
N LEU A 170 -0.22 -9.32 -17.12
CA LEU A 170 0.06 -8.36 -16.06
C LEU A 170 -1.23 -7.86 -15.38
N GLU A 171 -2.33 -7.69 -16.12
CA GLU A 171 -3.64 -7.38 -15.51
C GLU A 171 -4.10 -8.49 -14.55
N GLN A 172 -3.86 -9.77 -14.90
CA GLN A 172 -4.18 -10.91 -14.03
C GLN A 172 -3.27 -10.96 -12.80
N VAL A 173 -1.98 -10.65 -12.98
CA VAL A 173 -1.02 -10.52 -11.87
C VAL A 173 -1.48 -9.43 -10.90
N ILE A 174 -1.96 -8.29 -11.39
CA ILE A 174 -2.49 -7.21 -10.55
C ILE A 174 -3.69 -7.67 -9.71
N GLU A 175 -4.61 -8.45 -10.28
CA GLU A 175 -5.71 -9.02 -9.49
C GLU A 175 -5.22 -10.04 -8.45
N HIS A 176 -4.18 -10.82 -8.76
CA HIS A 176 -3.56 -11.73 -7.79
C HIS A 176 -2.87 -10.98 -6.65
N ILE A 177 -2.17 -9.87 -6.95
CA ILE A 177 -1.58 -8.98 -5.94
C ILE A 177 -2.66 -8.51 -4.97
N LYS A 178 -3.82 -8.05 -5.47
CA LYS A 178 -4.92 -7.59 -4.61
C LYS A 178 -5.45 -8.71 -3.71
N ALA A 179 -5.62 -9.91 -4.24
CA ALA A 179 -6.05 -11.08 -3.46
C ALA A 179 -5.04 -11.42 -2.34
N CYS A 180 -3.74 -11.37 -2.64
CA CYS A 180 -2.69 -11.59 -1.65
C CYS A 180 -2.71 -10.51 -0.57
N VAL A 181 -2.82 -9.23 -0.95
CA VAL A 181 -2.88 -8.10 -0.01
C VAL A 181 -4.09 -8.23 0.92
N PHE A 182 -5.28 -8.57 0.43
CA PHE A 182 -6.45 -8.78 1.29
C PHE A 182 -6.31 -10.01 2.19
N THR A 183 -5.68 -11.08 1.71
CA THR A 183 -5.40 -12.27 2.53
C THR A 183 -4.51 -11.91 3.72
N LEU A 184 -3.43 -11.15 3.46
CA LEU A 184 -2.53 -10.66 4.50
C LEU A 184 -3.22 -9.66 5.42
N HIS A 185 -4.04 -8.75 4.88
CA HIS A 185 -4.75 -7.77 5.69
C HIS A 185 -5.74 -8.44 6.63
N ILE A 186 -6.51 -9.43 6.18
CA ILE A 186 -7.41 -10.21 7.04
C ILE A 186 -6.64 -10.93 8.14
N GLU A 187 -5.42 -11.40 7.86
CA GLU A 187 -4.60 -12.09 8.84
C GLU A 187 -4.11 -11.15 9.94
N PHE A 188 -3.57 -9.99 9.56
CA PHE A 188 -2.82 -9.11 10.47
C PHE A 188 -3.63 -7.92 11.02
N SER A 189 -4.80 -7.61 10.46
CA SER A 189 -5.71 -6.58 11.01
C SER A 189 -6.58 -7.06 12.17
N LYS A 190 -6.49 -8.34 12.56
CA LYS A 190 -7.26 -8.89 13.69
C LYS A 190 -6.83 -8.18 14.99
N PRO A 191 -7.75 -7.59 15.76
CA PRO A 191 -7.41 -7.06 17.07
C PRO A 191 -6.90 -8.20 17.96
N GLU A 192 -5.77 -7.98 18.63
CA GLU A 192 -5.26 -8.84 19.70
C GLU A 192 -6.42 -9.28 20.61
N PRO A 193 -6.58 -10.58 20.91
CA PRO A 193 -7.65 -11.03 21.76
C PRO A 193 -7.52 -10.35 23.13
N VAL A 194 -8.52 -9.55 23.49
CA VAL A 194 -8.59 -8.89 24.81
C VAL A 194 -8.45 -9.96 25.89
N THR A 195 -7.28 -10.06 26.51
CA THR A 195 -7.09 -10.86 27.71
C THR A 195 -7.97 -10.26 28.80
N LYS A 196 -9.12 -10.89 29.05
CA LYS A 196 -9.98 -10.53 30.18
C LYS A 196 -9.11 -10.53 31.45
N PRO A 197 -9.09 -9.45 32.24
CA PRO A 197 -8.32 -9.44 33.47
C PRO A 197 -8.84 -10.57 34.37
N ILE A 198 -7.92 -11.45 34.76
CA ILE A 198 -8.21 -12.46 35.79
C ILE A 198 -8.29 -11.70 37.10
N ILE A 199 -9.52 -11.49 37.59
CA ILE A 199 -9.74 -10.96 38.93
C ILE A 199 -9.39 -12.10 39.90
N HIS A 200 -8.29 -11.94 40.65
CA HIS A 200 -7.94 -12.77 41.81
C HIS A 200 -8.54 -12.20 43.09
#